data_AF-A0A919IQJ0-F1
#
_entry.id   AF-A0A919IQJ0-F1
#
_cell.length_a   1.000
_cell.length_b   1.000
_cell.length_c   1.000
_cell.angle_alpha   90.00
_cell.angle_beta   90.00
_cell.angle_gamma   90.00
#
_symmetry.space_group_name_H-M   'P 1'
#
loop_
_entity.id
_entity.type
_entity.pdbx_description
1 polymer ?
#
loop_
_entity_poly.entity_id
_entity_poly.type
_entity_poly.pdbx_seq_one_letter_code
_entity_poly.pdbx_strand_id
1 'polypeptide(L)'
;MSWPERFLAELVRLGVQQARARRLTEDTAAQAAEQACDPGGLFGPPHLYARHLVAELAAPVAAPPRFTQAGPVLLNLTGVGKRYRRRTVFDNVDLTVRGGEVAAVVGANGCGKSTLLRICAGLTRPDAGQVRRTRRVGYVPQDGGTAGWLTADEHFTLFGAAAGVVPRRARSTGAHLAARLAWRPEPAQRAQQLSGGTRQKLNLVLGELHAPDLLLLDEPYQGFDQGTYVDFWRQVHSWRDAGRAVVVVTHLLHDLSTVDHVLDLGEQR
;
A
#
# COMPACT_ATOMS: atom_id res chain seq x y z
N MET A 1 22.56 12.83 -24.50
CA MET A 1 21.41 12.95 -23.59
C MET A 1 21.35 11.73 -22.71
N SER A 2 21.31 11.96 -21.40
CA SER A 2 21.15 10.92 -20.37
C SER A 2 19.76 10.28 -20.43
N TRP A 3 19.57 9.12 -19.79
CA TRP A 3 18.26 8.46 -19.74
C TRP A 3 17.17 9.38 -19.13
N PRO A 4 17.40 10.09 -17.99
CA PRO A 4 16.41 11.01 -17.42
C PRO A 4 16.05 12.18 -18.35
N GLU A 5 17.03 12.75 -19.06
CA GLU A 5 16.77 13.82 -20.03
C GLU A 5 15.87 13.36 -21.18
N ARG A 6 16.10 12.14 -21.70
CA ARG A 6 15.29 11.55 -22.77
C ARG A 6 13.88 11.21 -22.29
N PHE A 7 13.75 10.73 -21.06
CA PHE A 7 12.48 10.41 -20.44
C PHE A 7 11.64 11.68 -20.20
N LEU A 8 12.24 12.73 -19.63
CA LEU A 8 11.60 14.03 -19.44
C LEU A 8 11.10 14.61 -20.77
N ALA A 9 11.94 14.58 -21.80
CA ALA A 9 11.60 15.08 -23.13
C ALA A 9 10.42 14.30 -23.73
N GLU A 10 10.38 12.97 -23.55
CA GLU A 10 9.28 12.16 -24.05
C GLU A 10 7.97 12.42 -23.29
N LEU A 11 7.99 12.55 -21.97
CA LEU A 11 6.80 12.89 -21.18
C LEU A 11 6.18 14.21 -21.63
N VAL A 12 7.01 15.24 -21.85
CA VAL A 12 6.57 16.54 -22.36
C VAL A 12 6.02 16.39 -23.79
N ARG A 13 6.68 15.60 -24.65
CA ARG A 13 6.21 15.31 -26.02
C ARG A 13 4.84 14.63 -26.04
N LEU A 14 4.56 13.79 -25.05
CA LEU A 14 3.30 13.07 -24.88
C LEU A 14 2.21 13.91 -24.16
N GLY A 15 2.47 15.19 -23.88
CA GLY A 15 1.48 16.12 -23.34
C GLY A 15 1.44 16.24 -21.81
N VAL A 16 2.40 15.64 -21.09
CA VAL A 16 2.51 15.83 -19.63
C VAL A 16 3.05 17.23 -19.33
N GLN A 17 2.38 17.95 -18.43
CA GLN A 17 2.83 19.29 -18.00
C GLN A 17 4.28 19.28 -17.49
N GLN A 18 5.06 20.28 -17.87
CA GLN A 18 6.51 20.33 -17.63
C GLN A 18 6.90 20.16 -16.15
N ALA A 19 6.18 20.80 -15.22
CA ALA A 19 6.43 20.68 -13.79
C ALA A 19 6.12 19.28 -13.24
N ARG A 20 5.16 18.56 -13.85
CA ARG A 20 4.81 17.18 -13.49
C ARG A 20 5.81 16.20 -14.10
N ALA A 21 6.21 16.42 -15.35
CA ALA A 21 7.20 15.60 -16.05
C ALA A 21 8.57 15.62 -15.35
N ARG A 22 8.99 16.78 -14.81
CA ARG A 22 10.23 16.91 -14.01
C ARG A 22 10.18 16.06 -12.75
N ARG A 23 9.11 16.17 -11.95
CA ARG A 23 8.93 15.36 -10.74
C ARG A 23 8.97 13.86 -11.02
N LEU A 24 8.19 13.40 -12.01
CA LEU A 24 8.18 11.99 -12.43
C LEU A 24 9.57 11.50 -12.87
N THR A 25 10.35 12.36 -13.53
CA THR A 25 11.72 12.04 -13.94
C THR A 25 12.66 11.92 -12.75
N GLU A 26 12.57 12.84 -11.79
CA GLU A 26 13.36 12.82 -10.54
C GLU A 26 13.04 11.57 -9.71
N ASP A 27 11.76 11.25 -9.54
CA ASP A 27 11.30 10.06 -8.81
C ASP A 27 11.80 8.76 -9.46
N THR A 28 11.69 8.66 -10.79
CA THR A 28 12.16 7.50 -11.55
C THR A 28 13.68 7.33 -11.43
N ALA A 29 14.43 8.44 -11.45
CA ALA A 29 15.87 8.42 -11.28
C ALA A 29 16.28 8.02 -9.85
N ALA A 30 15.56 8.51 -8.84
CA ALA A 30 15.78 8.12 -7.44
C ALA A 30 15.56 6.62 -7.22
N GLN A 31 14.49 6.07 -7.80
CA GLN A 31 14.16 4.64 -7.70
C GLN A 31 15.22 3.74 -8.35
N ALA A 32 15.75 4.12 -9.52
CA ALA A 32 16.85 3.38 -10.14
C ALA A 32 18.14 3.43 -9.29
N ALA A 33 18.43 4.60 -8.70
CA ALA A 33 19.58 4.79 -7.84
C ALA A 33 19.49 3.95 -6.54
N GLU A 34 18.30 3.85 -5.95
CA GLU A 34 18.06 3.00 -4.76
C GLU A 34 18.30 1.51 -5.04
N GLN A 35 18.02 1.05 -6.26
CA GLN A 35 18.28 -0.32 -6.68
C GLN A 35 19.70 -0.54 -7.24
N ALA A 36 20.56 0.49 -7.14
CA ALA A 36 21.92 0.49 -7.67
C ALA A 36 22.01 0.00 -9.14
N CYS A 37 20.99 0.34 -9.93
CA CYS A 37 20.85 -0.11 -11.31
C CYS A 37 20.70 1.08 -12.27
N ASP A 38 21.04 0.88 -13.53
CA ASP A 38 20.79 1.87 -14.56
C ASP A 38 19.28 1.96 -14.84
N PRO A 39 18.70 3.17 -14.97
CA PRO A 39 17.28 3.34 -15.30
C PRO A 39 16.84 2.59 -16.57
N GLY A 40 17.72 2.44 -17.56
CA GLY A 40 17.46 1.66 -18.76
C GLY A 40 17.37 0.16 -18.52
N GLY A 41 18.08 -0.36 -17.53
CA GLY A 41 17.97 -1.76 -17.09
C GLY A 41 16.68 -2.03 -16.31
N LEU A 42 16.21 -1.05 -15.54
CA LEU A 42 15.03 -1.20 -14.68
C LEU A 42 13.71 -0.90 -15.39
N PHE A 43 13.67 0.18 -16.17
CA PHE A 43 12.45 0.70 -16.81
C PHE A 43 12.44 0.51 -18.33
N GLY A 44 13.54 0.01 -18.90
CA GLY A 44 13.69 -0.14 -20.35
C GLY A 44 13.91 1.18 -21.08
N PRO A 45 13.63 1.24 -22.40
CA PRO A 45 13.82 2.45 -23.19
C PRO A 45 12.91 3.59 -22.71
N PRO A 46 13.44 4.81 -22.53
CA PRO A 46 12.71 5.92 -21.91
C PRO A 46 11.44 6.31 -22.68
N HIS A 47 11.44 6.13 -24.00
CA HIS A 47 10.28 6.43 -24.83
C HIS A 47 9.13 5.42 -24.67
N LEU A 48 9.45 4.14 -24.44
CA LEU A 48 8.45 3.11 -24.18
C LEU A 48 7.87 3.28 -22.77
N TYR A 49 8.74 3.54 -21.80
CA TYR A 49 8.32 3.78 -20.43
C TYR A 49 7.43 5.04 -20.31
N ALA A 50 7.79 6.14 -20.97
CA ALA A 50 6.96 7.35 -20.98
C ALA A 50 5.61 7.13 -21.67
N ARG A 51 5.56 6.37 -22.77
CA ARG A 51 4.28 6.00 -23.42
C ARG A 51 3.41 5.14 -22.51
N HIS A 52 4.02 4.19 -21.80
CA HIS A 52 3.31 3.36 -20.83
C HIS A 52 2.73 4.22 -19.71
N LEU A 53 3.57 5.07 -19.11
CA LEU A 53 3.19 5.97 -18.02
C LEU A 53 2.09 6.96 -18.45
N VAL A 54 2.16 7.51 -19.66
CA VAL A 54 1.11 8.39 -20.18
C VAL A 54 -0.16 7.62 -20.55
N ALA A 55 -0.05 6.41 -21.09
CA ALA A 55 -1.21 5.56 -21.33
C ALA A 55 -1.91 5.20 -20.00
N GLU A 56 -1.17 4.99 -18.92
CA GLU A 56 -1.72 4.81 -17.57
C GLU A 56 -2.37 6.08 -17.03
N LEU A 57 -1.75 7.26 -17.25
CA LEU A 57 -2.32 8.56 -16.87
C LEU A 57 -3.58 8.94 -17.68
N ALA A 58 -3.71 8.43 -18.90
CA ALA A 58 -4.80 8.73 -19.83
C ALA A 58 -5.88 7.64 -19.89
N ALA A 59 -5.60 6.44 -19.37
CA ALA A 59 -6.60 5.39 -19.24
C ALA A 59 -7.72 5.91 -18.32
N PRO A 60 -8.99 5.90 -18.76
CA PRO A 60 -10.09 6.20 -17.87
C PRO A 60 -10.18 5.08 -16.85
N VAL A 61 -9.53 5.26 -15.71
CA VAL A 61 -10.02 4.64 -14.48
C VAL A 61 -11.36 5.30 -14.27
N ALA A 62 -12.45 4.60 -14.60
CA ALA A 62 -13.79 5.08 -14.30
C ALA A 62 -13.76 5.50 -12.83
N ALA A 63 -13.94 6.81 -12.58
CA ALA A 63 -13.95 7.35 -11.23
C ALA A 63 -14.96 6.49 -10.46
N PRO A 64 -14.51 5.71 -9.46
CA PRO A 64 -15.38 4.70 -8.89
C PRO A 64 -16.57 5.43 -8.26
N PRO A 65 -17.78 4.83 -8.31
CA PRO A 65 -18.97 5.48 -7.79
C PRO A 65 -18.68 5.99 -6.38
N ARG A 66 -18.80 7.30 -6.19
CA ARG A 66 -18.67 7.89 -4.85
C ARG A 66 -19.86 7.39 -4.04
N PHE A 67 -19.59 6.73 -2.93
CA PHE A 67 -20.65 6.39 -1.98
C PHE A 67 -21.40 7.68 -1.62
N THR A 68 -22.67 7.76 -2.01
CA THR A 68 -23.53 8.94 -1.80
C THR A 68 -23.96 9.10 -0.34
N GLN A 69 -23.71 8.08 0.50
CA GLN A 69 -23.80 8.17 1.95
C GLN A 69 -22.44 7.84 2.56
N ALA A 70 -21.91 8.76 3.37
CA ALA A 70 -20.68 8.56 4.11
C ALA A 70 -20.86 7.46 5.17
N GLY A 71 -20.05 6.41 5.11
CA GLY A 71 -20.02 5.36 6.13
C GLY A 71 -19.56 5.87 7.51
N PRO A 72 -19.57 5.02 8.56
CA PRO A 72 -19.10 5.43 9.89
C PRO A 72 -17.62 5.80 9.89
N VAL A 73 -17.19 6.62 10.85
CA VAL A 73 -15.76 6.91 11.08
C VAL A 73 -15.06 5.63 11.53
N LEU A 74 -14.11 5.12 10.75
CA LEU A 74 -13.35 3.92 11.10
C LEU A 74 -11.92 4.21 11.55
N LEU A 75 -11.38 5.38 11.16
CA LEU A 75 -10.12 5.94 11.65
C LEU A 75 -10.25 7.46 11.80
N ASN A 76 -9.77 7.99 12.91
CA ASN A 76 -9.64 9.43 13.15
C ASN A 76 -8.36 9.72 13.93
N LEU A 77 -7.45 10.47 13.30
CA LEU A 77 -6.25 11.05 13.89
C LEU A 77 -6.54 12.53 14.15
N THR A 78 -6.20 12.99 15.35
CA THR A 78 -6.34 14.40 15.73
C THR A 78 -5.04 14.89 16.36
N GLY A 79 -4.33 15.78 15.67
CA GLY A 79 -3.05 16.37 16.10
C GLY A 79 -1.97 15.35 16.43
N VAL A 80 -1.91 14.23 15.70
CA VAL A 80 -1.03 13.11 16.04
C VAL A 80 0.43 13.44 15.75
N GLY A 81 1.28 13.32 16.76
CA GLY A 81 2.72 13.56 16.64
C GLY A 81 3.56 12.38 17.12
N LYS A 82 4.73 12.18 16.50
CA LYS A 82 5.71 11.17 16.91
C LYS A 82 7.14 11.71 16.87
N ARG A 83 7.88 11.43 17.95
CA ARG A 83 9.28 11.80 18.12
C ARG A 83 10.09 10.59 18.59
N TYR A 84 11.29 10.43 18.06
CA TYR A 84 12.28 9.48 18.56
C TYR A 84 13.49 10.25 19.07
N ARG A 85 13.71 10.22 20.40
CA ARG A 85 14.75 11.01 21.07
C ARG A 85 14.64 12.50 20.68
N ARG A 86 15.63 13.03 19.96
CA ARG A 86 15.69 14.42 19.51
C ARG A 86 15.10 14.64 18.10
N ARG A 87 14.75 13.58 17.37
CA ARG A 87 14.22 13.67 16.00
C ARG A 87 12.69 13.63 16.02
N THR A 88 12.06 14.70 15.56
CA THR A 88 10.63 14.68 15.20
C THR A 88 10.48 13.89 13.90
N VAL A 89 9.55 12.93 13.89
CA VAL A 89 9.23 12.13 12.71
C VAL A 89 8.15 12.84 11.91
N PHE A 90 7.04 13.16 12.58
CA PHE A 90 5.95 14.01 12.10
C PHE A 90 5.27 14.63 13.31
N ASP A 91 4.58 15.74 13.09
CA ASP A 91 3.83 16.46 14.10
C ASP A 91 2.46 16.89 13.55
N ASN A 92 1.48 17.07 14.43
CA ASN A 92 0.15 17.58 14.13
C ASN A 92 -0.58 16.92 12.93
N VAL A 93 -0.53 15.59 12.83
CA VAL A 93 -1.20 14.85 11.76
C VAL A 93 -2.69 14.66 12.05
N ASP A 94 -3.51 15.19 11.16
CA ASP A 94 -4.96 14.98 11.13
C ASP A 94 -5.36 14.11 9.94
N LEU A 95 -6.19 13.10 10.17
CA LEU A 95 -6.72 12.23 9.11
C LEU A 95 -8.02 11.57 9.59
N THR A 96 -9.07 11.68 8.80
CA THR A 96 -10.33 10.95 9.01
C THR A 96 -10.57 10.02 7.84
N VAL A 97 -10.83 8.73 8.11
CA VAL A 97 -11.19 7.74 7.08
C VAL A 97 -12.46 7.03 7.50
N ARG A 98 -13.43 6.99 6.59
CA ARG A 98 -14.74 6.37 6.78
C ARG A 98 -14.84 5.02 6.11
N GLY A 99 -15.84 4.22 6.52
CA GLY A 99 -16.22 3.04 5.78
C GLY A 99 -16.59 3.41 4.34
N GLY A 100 -16.02 2.73 3.37
CA GLY A 100 -16.17 3.05 1.95
C GLY A 100 -15.14 4.04 1.40
N GLU A 101 -14.11 4.38 2.16
CA GLU A 101 -13.05 5.31 1.75
C GLU A 101 -11.67 4.64 1.68
N VAL A 102 -10.87 5.09 0.71
CA VAL A 102 -9.44 4.78 0.60
C VAL A 102 -8.64 6.05 0.85
N ALA A 103 -7.69 6.00 1.78
CA ALA A 103 -6.74 7.08 2.02
C ALA A 103 -5.33 6.64 1.60
N ALA A 104 -4.63 7.47 0.84
CA ALA A 104 -3.22 7.29 0.56
C ALA A 104 -2.37 8.11 1.54
N VAL A 105 -1.30 7.51 2.05
CA VAL A 105 -0.26 8.20 2.83
C VAL A 105 1.00 8.24 1.97
N VAL A 106 1.44 9.45 1.64
CA VAL A 106 2.60 9.71 0.78
C VAL A 106 3.67 10.51 1.51
N GLY A 107 4.87 10.55 0.93
CA GLY A 107 5.99 11.32 1.43
C GLY A 107 7.32 10.57 1.30
N ALA A 108 8.42 11.29 1.45
CA ALA A 108 9.77 10.76 1.25
C ALA A 108 10.10 9.54 2.13
N ASN A 109 11.10 8.75 1.72
CA ASN A 109 11.65 7.68 2.53
C ASN A 109 12.14 8.21 3.89
N GLY A 110 11.69 7.55 4.97
CA GLY A 110 12.03 7.97 6.34
C GLY A 110 11.22 9.15 6.92
N CYS A 111 10.17 9.64 6.24
CA CYS A 111 9.24 10.64 6.82
C CYS A 111 8.28 10.04 7.87
N GLY A 112 8.27 8.72 8.03
CA GLY A 112 7.52 8.04 9.08
C GLY A 112 6.19 7.41 8.68
N LYS A 113 5.91 7.19 7.39
CA LYS A 113 4.69 6.53 6.89
C LYS A 113 4.39 5.22 7.63
N SER A 114 5.36 4.31 7.69
CA SER A 114 5.24 3.04 8.43
C SER A 114 5.05 3.25 9.93
N THR A 115 5.65 4.30 10.50
CA THR A 115 5.44 4.68 11.91
C THR A 115 4.02 5.16 12.15
N LEU A 116 3.46 5.96 11.25
CA LEU A 116 2.06 6.40 11.29
C LEU A 116 1.12 5.19 11.21
N LEU A 117 1.33 4.27 10.27
CA LEU A 117 0.52 3.06 10.16
C LEU A 117 0.60 2.18 11.40
N ARG A 118 1.78 2.02 12.02
CA ARG A 118 1.93 1.30 13.29
C ARG A 118 1.19 1.99 14.43
N ILE A 119 1.11 3.32 14.45
CA ILE A 119 0.29 4.07 15.40
C ILE A 119 -1.20 3.81 15.13
N CYS A 120 -1.64 3.87 13.87
CA CYS A 120 -3.00 3.53 13.47
C CYS A 120 -3.36 2.08 13.80
N ALA A 121 -2.41 1.13 13.71
CA ALA A 121 -2.62 -0.27 14.10
C ALA A 121 -2.66 -0.45 15.64
N GLY A 122 -2.16 0.53 16.39
CA GLY A 122 -2.00 0.45 17.84
C GLY A 122 -0.75 -0.29 18.31
N LEU A 123 0.19 -0.57 17.40
CA LEU A 123 1.47 -1.21 17.68
C LEU A 123 2.50 -0.23 18.27
N THR A 124 2.29 1.06 18.05
CA THR A 124 3.14 2.15 18.57
C THR A 124 2.23 3.23 19.18
N ARG A 125 2.62 3.81 20.33
CA ARG A 125 1.90 4.95 20.91
C ARG A 125 2.34 6.27 20.25
N PRO A 126 1.42 7.19 19.94
CA PRO A 126 1.77 8.55 19.58
C PRO A 126 2.32 9.28 20.81
N ASP A 127 3.15 10.31 20.58
CA ASP A 127 3.67 11.17 21.66
C ASP A 127 2.80 12.42 21.87
N ALA A 128 1.96 12.76 20.88
CA ALA A 128 0.97 13.82 20.93
C ALA A 128 -0.30 13.44 20.16
N GLY A 129 -1.42 14.10 20.46
CA GLY A 129 -2.69 13.89 19.77
C GLY A 129 -3.46 12.64 20.20
N GLN A 130 -4.50 12.31 19.43
CA GLN A 130 -5.39 11.18 19.69
C GLN A 130 -5.63 10.34 18.44
N VAL A 131 -5.72 9.02 18.65
CA VAL A 131 -6.04 8.03 17.62
C VAL A 131 -7.32 7.30 18.04
N ARG A 132 -8.39 7.47 17.26
CA ARG A 132 -9.63 6.68 17.41
C ARG A 132 -9.77 5.78 16.19
N ARG A 133 -10.09 4.51 16.41
CA ARG A 133 -10.24 3.52 15.34
C ARG A 133 -11.23 2.43 15.71
N THR A 134 -11.75 1.74 14.70
CA THR A 134 -12.51 0.50 14.89
C THR A 134 -11.68 -0.59 15.57
N ARG A 135 -12.35 -1.59 16.17
CA ARG A 135 -11.68 -2.71 16.85
C ARG A 135 -11.03 -3.70 15.88
N ARG A 136 -11.64 -3.93 14.71
CA ARG A 136 -11.17 -4.93 13.75
C ARG A 136 -10.25 -4.26 12.73
N VAL A 137 -8.96 -4.28 13.01
CA VAL A 137 -7.91 -3.70 12.16
C VAL A 137 -7.06 -4.80 11.56
N GLY A 138 -6.86 -4.78 10.24
CA GLY A 138 -5.88 -5.59 9.54
C GLY A 138 -4.67 -4.73 9.22
N TYR A 139 -3.48 -5.12 9.67
CA TYR A 139 -2.23 -4.43 9.34
C TYR A 139 -1.34 -5.34 8.50
N VAL A 140 -0.97 -4.84 7.33
CA VAL A 140 -0.10 -5.50 6.37
C VAL A 140 1.21 -4.70 6.35
N PRO A 141 2.26 -5.15 7.03
CA PRO A 141 3.54 -4.46 7.05
C PRO A 141 4.27 -4.57 5.69
N GLN A 142 5.19 -3.64 5.45
CA GLN A 142 6.10 -3.66 4.31
C GLN A 142 7.03 -4.87 4.40
N ASP A 143 7.78 -4.95 5.51
CA ASP A 143 8.68 -6.06 5.82
C ASP A 143 8.19 -6.78 7.08
N GLY A 144 8.15 -8.11 7.02
CA GLY A 144 7.74 -8.96 8.14
C GLY A 144 6.29 -9.42 8.06
N GLY A 145 5.70 -9.83 9.19
CA GLY A 145 4.34 -10.37 9.26
C GLY A 145 4.23 -11.90 9.09
N THR A 146 5.27 -12.55 8.57
CA THR A 146 5.33 -14.01 8.38
C THR A 146 6.49 -14.65 9.15
N ALA A 147 6.27 -15.86 9.64
CA ALA A 147 7.31 -16.70 10.23
C ALA A 147 7.88 -17.63 9.16
N GLY A 148 9.18 -17.48 8.86
CA GLY A 148 9.82 -18.14 7.72
C GLY A 148 9.70 -19.66 7.69
N TRP A 149 9.64 -20.30 8.86
CA TRP A 149 9.55 -21.77 8.99
C TRP A 149 8.14 -22.34 8.88
N LEU A 150 7.10 -21.50 8.86
CA LEU A 150 5.71 -21.93 8.73
C LEU A 150 5.27 -21.93 7.28
N THR A 151 4.40 -22.88 6.93
CA THR A 151 3.62 -22.94 5.68
C THR A 151 2.47 -21.93 5.70
N ALA A 152 1.85 -21.66 4.55
CA ALA A 152 0.71 -20.75 4.47
C ALA A 152 -0.47 -21.22 5.35
N ASP A 153 -0.77 -22.53 5.33
CA ASP A 153 -1.84 -23.13 6.13
C ASP A 153 -1.62 -23.01 7.64
N GLU A 154 -0.37 -23.11 8.08
CA GLU A 154 0.02 -22.88 9.48
C GLU A 154 -0.16 -21.40 9.86
N HIS A 155 0.19 -20.46 8.97
CA HIS A 155 -0.08 -19.05 9.19
C HIS A 155 -1.58 -18.77 9.28
N PHE A 156 -2.38 -19.32 8.35
CA PHE A 156 -3.84 -19.16 8.37
C PHE A 156 -4.42 -19.68 9.68
N THR A 157 -3.96 -20.84 10.14
CA THR A 157 -4.39 -21.41 11.42
C THR A 157 -4.00 -20.53 12.61
N LEU A 158 -2.75 -20.05 12.64
CA LEU A 158 -2.22 -19.20 13.71
C LEU A 158 -2.98 -17.87 13.82
N PHE A 159 -3.13 -17.16 12.71
CA PHE A 159 -3.82 -15.87 12.67
C PHE A 159 -5.34 -16.03 12.87
N GLY A 160 -5.92 -17.11 12.33
CA GLY A 160 -7.32 -17.44 12.56
C GLY A 160 -7.62 -17.69 14.03
N ALA A 161 -6.73 -18.38 14.75
CA ALA A 161 -6.89 -18.63 16.18
C ALA A 161 -6.92 -17.34 17.01
N ALA A 162 -6.10 -16.34 16.67
CA ALA A 162 -6.12 -15.02 17.30
C ALA A 162 -7.46 -14.29 17.13
N ALA A 163 -8.23 -14.64 16.09
CA ALA A 163 -9.57 -14.13 15.81
C ALA A 163 -10.70 -15.09 16.26
N GLY A 164 -10.39 -16.17 16.99
CA GLY A 164 -11.37 -17.17 17.43
C GLY A 164 -11.93 -18.04 16.29
N VAL A 165 -11.23 -18.13 15.15
CA VAL A 165 -11.64 -18.93 14.00
C VAL A 165 -11.04 -20.34 14.09
N VAL A 166 -11.88 -21.37 13.92
CA VAL A 166 -11.42 -22.76 13.93
C VAL A 166 -10.46 -23.06 12.76
N PRO A 167 -9.42 -23.92 12.96
CA PRO A 167 -8.35 -24.13 11.99
C PRO A 167 -8.81 -24.49 10.56
N ARG A 168 -9.84 -25.34 10.44
CA ARG A 168 -10.39 -25.75 9.14
C ARG A 168 -10.97 -24.55 8.38
N ARG A 169 -11.70 -23.68 9.08
CA ARG A 169 -12.30 -22.48 8.49
C ARG A 169 -11.23 -21.45 8.15
N ALA A 170 -10.24 -21.26 9.02
CA ALA A 170 -9.13 -20.34 8.77
C ALA A 170 -8.34 -20.73 7.51
N ARG A 171 -7.98 -22.01 7.36
CA ARG A 171 -7.32 -22.52 6.14
C ARG A 171 -8.17 -22.36 4.90
N SER A 172 -9.46 -22.72 4.97
CA SER A 172 -10.38 -22.56 3.84
C SER A 172 -10.54 -21.10 3.41
N THR A 173 -10.68 -20.17 4.36
CA THR A 173 -10.76 -18.74 4.08
C THR A 173 -9.44 -18.23 3.51
N GLY A 174 -8.30 -18.58 4.12
CA GLY A 174 -6.97 -18.17 3.66
C GLY A 174 -6.68 -18.63 2.22
N ALA A 175 -7.00 -19.88 1.89
CA ALA A 175 -6.87 -20.40 0.52
C ALA A 175 -7.77 -19.66 -0.48
N HIS A 176 -9.00 -19.32 -0.09
CA HIS A 176 -9.90 -18.53 -0.94
C HIS A 176 -9.37 -17.12 -1.19
N LEU A 177 -8.86 -16.44 -0.16
CA LEU A 177 -8.25 -15.12 -0.26
C LEU A 177 -6.96 -15.15 -1.11
N ALA A 178 -6.12 -16.17 -0.93
CA ALA A 178 -4.90 -16.35 -1.74
C ALA A 178 -5.24 -16.49 -3.24
N ALA A 179 -6.30 -17.24 -3.57
CA ALA A 179 -6.75 -17.43 -4.94
C ALA A 179 -7.18 -16.11 -5.61
N ARG A 180 -7.72 -15.14 -4.87
CA ARG A 180 -8.06 -13.79 -5.39
C ARG A 180 -6.82 -12.99 -5.80
N LEU A 181 -5.65 -13.31 -5.25
CA LEU A 181 -4.36 -12.71 -5.59
C LEU A 181 -3.57 -13.57 -6.60
N ALA A 182 -4.27 -14.43 -7.34
CA ALA A 182 -3.70 -15.38 -8.30
C ALA A 182 -2.61 -16.28 -7.68
N TRP A 183 -2.75 -16.64 -6.41
CA TRP A 183 -1.80 -17.50 -5.71
C TRP A 183 -2.49 -18.73 -5.11
N ARG A 184 -1.88 -19.89 -5.33
CA ARG A 184 -2.28 -21.16 -4.71
C ARG A 184 -1.13 -21.63 -3.83
N PRO A 185 -1.28 -21.62 -2.49
CA PRO A 185 -0.21 -22.06 -1.59
C PRO A 185 0.09 -23.55 -1.77
N GLU A 186 1.37 -23.91 -1.84
CA GLU A 186 1.80 -25.29 -1.84
C GLU A 186 1.88 -25.85 -0.41
N PRO A 187 1.29 -27.02 -0.10
CA PRO A 187 1.15 -27.51 1.27
C PRO A 187 2.46 -27.63 2.07
N ALA A 188 3.57 -27.97 1.42
CA ALA A 188 4.87 -28.19 2.08
C ALA A 188 5.82 -26.98 1.98
N GLN A 189 5.43 -25.94 1.24
CA GLN A 189 6.28 -24.79 0.99
C GLN A 189 6.21 -23.82 2.18
N ARG A 190 7.37 -23.56 2.78
CA ARG A 190 7.52 -22.65 3.91
C ARG A 190 7.63 -21.21 3.43
N ALA A 191 7.20 -20.25 4.25
CA ALA A 191 7.19 -18.83 3.90
C ALA A 191 8.57 -18.30 3.50
N GLN A 192 9.66 -18.82 4.09
CA GLN A 192 11.03 -18.44 3.70
C GLN A 192 11.41 -18.85 2.27
N GLN A 193 10.73 -19.85 1.71
CA GLN A 193 10.94 -20.34 0.34
C GLN A 193 10.08 -19.59 -0.69
N LEU A 194 9.14 -18.76 -0.25
CA LEU A 194 8.32 -17.91 -1.11
C LEU A 194 9.16 -16.75 -1.66
N SER A 195 8.92 -16.37 -2.92
CA SER A 195 9.40 -15.11 -3.49
C SER A 195 8.88 -13.92 -2.68
N GLY A 196 9.55 -12.77 -2.75
CA GLY A 196 9.13 -11.54 -2.05
C GLY A 196 7.67 -11.19 -2.34
N GLY A 197 7.28 -11.16 -3.62
CA GLY A 197 5.89 -10.93 -4.01
C GLY A 197 4.91 -11.98 -3.45
N THR A 198 5.26 -13.27 -3.47
CA THR A 198 4.36 -14.30 -2.91
C THR A 198 4.23 -14.20 -1.39
N ARG A 199 5.32 -13.83 -0.70
CA ARG A 199 5.28 -13.54 0.74
C ARG A 199 4.41 -12.33 1.05
N GLN A 200 4.41 -11.33 0.17
CA GLN A 200 3.56 -10.16 0.34
C GLN A 200 2.08 -10.46 0.05
N LYS A 201 1.78 -11.38 -0.90
CA LYS A 201 0.43 -11.96 -1.04
C LYS A 201 -0.01 -12.66 0.24
N LEU A 202 0.87 -13.43 0.88
CA LEU A 202 0.59 -14.05 2.18
C LEU A 202 0.27 -12.98 3.25
N ASN A 203 1.07 -11.91 3.36
CA ASN A 203 0.78 -10.81 4.29
C ASN A 203 -0.60 -10.18 4.05
N LEU A 204 -0.99 -9.95 2.79
CA LEU A 204 -2.33 -9.44 2.45
C LEU A 204 -3.44 -10.40 2.90
N VAL A 205 -3.28 -11.70 2.65
CA VAL A 205 -4.24 -12.72 3.09
C VAL A 205 -4.38 -12.72 4.60
N LEU A 206 -3.27 -12.64 5.35
CA LEU A 206 -3.28 -12.63 6.80
C LEU A 206 -3.92 -11.36 7.36
N GLY A 207 -3.68 -10.20 6.73
CA GLY A 207 -4.31 -8.94 7.11
C GLY A 207 -5.82 -8.92 6.89
N GLU A 208 -6.33 -9.69 5.92
CA GLU A 208 -7.76 -9.80 5.63
C GLU A 208 -8.48 -10.92 6.40
N LEU A 209 -7.76 -11.93 6.88
CA LEU A 209 -8.31 -13.21 7.34
C LEU A 209 -9.41 -13.09 8.41
N HIS A 210 -9.33 -12.10 9.29
CA HIS A 210 -10.29 -11.83 10.37
C HIS A 210 -11.40 -10.84 9.99
N ALA A 211 -11.58 -10.58 8.69
CA ALA A 211 -12.58 -9.65 8.15
C ALA A 211 -12.53 -8.27 8.82
N PRO A 212 -11.42 -7.53 8.67
CA PRO A 212 -11.25 -6.22 9.28
C PRO A 212 -12.21 -5.18 8.69
N ASP A 213 -12.56 -4.19 9.52
CA ASP A 213 -13.28 -2.98 9.08
C ASP A 213 -12.30 -1.94 8.52
N LEU A 214 -11.06 -1.92 9.02
CA LEU A 214 -9.99 -1.03 8.62
C LEU A 214 -8.77 -1.85 8.18
N LEU A 215 -8.33 -1.68 6.94
CA LEU A 215 -7.06 -2.21 6.44
C LEU A 215 -6.00 -1.11 6.41
N LEU A 216 -4.82 -1.42 6.94
CA LEU A 216 -3.63 -0.57 6.96
C LEU A 216 -2.54 -1.28 6.17
N LEU A 217 -2.15 -0.74 5.03
CA LEU A 217 -1.29 -1.39 4.05
C LEU A 217 -0.01 -0.57 3.87
N ASP A 218 1.12 -1.13 4.30
CA ASP A 218 2.41 -0.46 4.30
C ASP A 218 3.20 -0.94 3.08
N GLU A 219 3.20 -0.17 2.00
CA GLU A 219 3.84 -0.50 0.71
C GLU A 219 3.57 -1.94 0.23
N PRO A 220 2.30 -2.35 0.15
CA PRO A 220 1.91 -3.76 0.05
C PRO A 220 2.22 -4.43 -1.29
N TYR A 221 2.76 -3.68 -2.24
CA TYR A 221 2.99 -4.10 -3.62
C TYR A 221 4.48 -4.29 -3.95
N GLN A 222 5.39 -4.12 -2.97
CA GLN A 222 6.81 -4.39 -3.19
C GLN A 222 7.03 -5.84 -3.64
N GLY A 223 7.74 -6.01 -4.76
CA GLY A 223 8.02 -7.31 -5.36
C GLY A 223 6.87 -7.93 -6.17
N PHE A 224 5.81 -7.19 -6.47
CA PHE A 224 4.75 -7.61 -7.39
C PHE A 224 5.15 -7.41 -8.86
N ASP A 225 4.72 -8.34 -9.71
CA ASP A 225 4.63 -8.09 -11.15
C ASP A 225 3.42 -7.20 -11.49
N GLN A 226 3.35 -6.74 -12.73
CA GLN A 226 2.29 -5.85 -13.19
C GLN A 226 0.88 -6.45 -13.05
N GLY A 227 0.71 -7.75 -13.32
CA GLY A 227 -0.58 -8.42 -13.19
C GLY A 227 -1.06 -8.45 -11.73
N THR A 228 -0.15 -8.80 -10.83
CA THR A 228 -0.40 -8.83 -9.39
C THR A 228 -0.70 -7.44 -8.83
N TYR A 229 -0.05 -6.40 -9.34
CA TYR A 229 -0.33 -5.01 -8.97
C TYR A 229 -1.77 -4.60 -9.33
N VAL A 230 -2.23 -4.96 -10.52
CA VAL A 230 -3.62 -4.71 -10.95
C VAL A 230 -4.61 -5.48 -10.08
N ASP A 231 -4.31 -6.74 -9.77
CA ASP A 231 -5.14 -7.56 -8.88
C ASP A 231 -5.21 -6.99 -7.45
N PHE A 232 -4.12 -6.41 -6.96
CA PHE A 232 -4.07 -5.71 -5.67
C PHE A 232 -5.02 -4.50 -5.65
N TRP A 233 -4.95 -3.61 -6.64
CA TRP A 233 -5.85 -2.45 -6.67
C TRP A 233 -7.32 -2.85 -6.86
N ARG A 234 -7.59 -3.90 -7.63
CA ARG A 234 -8.95 -4.49 -7.69
C ARG A 234 -9.42 -4.98 -6.32
N GLN A 235 -8.51 -5.57 -5.54
CA GLN A 235 -8.80 -5.98 -4.17
C GLN A 235 -9.07 -4.79 -3.23
N VAL A 236 -8.28 -3.72 -3.32
CA VAL A 236 -8.48 -2.48 -2.55
C VAL A 236 -9.85 -1.87 -2.84
N HIS A 237 -10.24 -1.76 -4.11
CA HIS A 237 -11.58 -1.28 -4.48
C HIS A 237 -12.68 -2.23 -3.98
N SER A 238 -12.49 -3.55 -4.06
CA SER A 238 -13.45 -4.50 -3.50
C SER A 238 -13.64 -4.33 -1.99
N TRP A 239 -12.60 -4.01 -1.23
CA TRP A 239 -12.74 -3.71 0.21
C TRP A 239 -13.51 -2.42 0.46
N ARG A 240 -13.17 -1.37 -0.27
CA ARG A 240 -13.89 -0.08 -0.25
C ARG A 240 -15.37 -0.30 -0.54
N ASP A 241 -15.69 -1.00 -1.63
CA ASP A 241 -17.07 -1.24 -2.07
C ASP A 241 -17.86 -2.11 -1.08
N ALA A 242 -17.16 -2.92 -0.28
CA ALA A 242 -17.75 -3.66 0.85
C ALA A 242 -17.93 -2.82 2.12
N GLY A 243 -17.70 -1.50 2.07
CA GLY A 243 -17.85 -0.57 3.18
C GLY A 243 -16.66 -0.55 4.16
N ARG A 244 -15.51 -1.14 3.81
CA ARG A 244 -14.30 -1.09 4.64
C ARG A 244 -13.56 0.24 4.43
N ALA A 245 -12.78 0.65 5.41
CA ALA A 245 -11.80 1.71 5.26
C ALA A 245 -10.45 1.11 4.88
N VAL A 246 -9.73 1.75 3.96
CA VAL A 246 -8.37 1.33 3.58
C VAL A 246 -7.43 2.52 3.70
N VAL A 247 -6.29 2.32 4.36
CA VAL A 247 -5.17 3.27 4.35
C VAL A 247 -3.99 2.58 3.71
N VAL A 248 -3.50 3.12 2.60
CA VAL A 248 -2.36 2.58 1.86
C VAL A 248 -1.20 3.57 1.89
N VAL A 249 -0.04 3.11 2.31
CA VAL A 249 1.22 3.82 2.07
C VAL A 249 1.65 3.51 0.65
N THR A 250 1.80 4.55 -0.15
CA THR A 250 2.26 4.42 -1.53
C THR A 250 3.24 5.55 -1.87
N HIS A 251 4.18 5.24 -2.76
CA HIS A 251 5.05 6.23 -3.41
C HIS A 251 4.64 6.47 -4.86
N LEU A 252 3.63 5.74 -5.35
CA LEU A 252 3.19 5.76 -6.73
C LEU A 252 2.11 6.84 -6.89
N LEU A 253 2.52 7.98 -7.45
CA LEU A 253 1.67 9.16 -7.61
C LEU A 253 0.48 8.96 -8.57
N HIS A 254 0.51 7.94 -9.43
CA HIS A 254 -0.57 7.68 -10.40
C HIS A 254 -1.84 7.12 -9.73
N ASP A 255 -1.68 6.39 -8.62
CA ASP A 255 -2.81 5.82 -7.87
C ASP A 255 -3.62 6.86 -7.12
N LEU A 256 -3.07 8.05 -6.88
CA LEU A 256 -3.71 9.08 -6.05
C LEU A 256 -5.02 9.62 -6.65
N SER A 257 -5.23 9.43 -7.96
CA SER A 257 -6.52 9.74 -8.61
C SER A 257 -7.66 8.78 -8.22
N THR A 258 -7.32 7.64 -7.61
CA THR A 258 -8.27 6.56 -7.29
C THR A 258 -8.64 6.49 -5.81
N VAL A 259 -8.03 7.34 -4.99
CA VAL A 259 -8.23 7.41 -3.53
C VAL A 259 -9.09 8.62 -3.14
N ASP A 260 -9.78 8.52 -2.02
CA ASP A 260 -10.67 9.56 -1.52
C ASP A 260 -9.92 10.65 -0.73
N HIS A 261 -8.81 10.28 -0.09
CA HIS A 261 -7.97 11.19 0.70
C HIS A 261 -6.48 10.98 0.41
N VAL A 262 -5.70 12.06 0.44
CA VAL A 262 -4.24 12.00 0.35
C VAL A 262 -3.66 12.75 1.54
N LEU A 263 -2.86 12.05 2.35
CA LEU A 263 -2.07 12.61 3.44
C LEU A 263 -0.60 12.64 3.03
N ASP A 264 -0.05 13.85 2.85
CA ASP A 264 1.39 14.04 2.67
C ASP A 264 2.07 14.29 4.02
N LEU A 265 2.96 13.37 4.42
CA LEU A 265 3.76 13.48 5.65
C LEU A 265 5.01 14.34 5.48
N GLY A 266 5.41 14.68 4.25
CA GLY A 266 6.63 15.45 3.95
C GLY A 266 6.48 16.97 4.09
N GLU A 267 5.27 17.50 3.97
CA GLU A 267 5.02 18.95 3.98
C GLU A 267 4.58 19.53 5.34
N GLN A 268 4.52 18.72 6.40
CA GLN A 268 4.15 19.17 7.74
C GLN A 268 5.27 20.06 8.32
N ARG A 269 5.17 21.38 8.14
CA ARG A 269 6.06 22.41 8.70
C ARG A 269 5.64 22.87 10.08
#